data_AF-A0A928E033-F1
#
_entry.id   AF-A0A928E033-F1
#
_cell.length_a   1.000
_cell.length_b   1.000
_cell.length_c   1.000
_cell.angle_alpha   90.00
_cell.angle_beta   90.00
_cell.angle_gamma   90.00
#
_symmetry.space_group_name_H-M   'P 1'
#
loop_
_entity.id
_entity.type
_entity.pdbx_description
1 polymer ?
#
loop_
_entity_poly.entity_id
_entity_poly.type
_entity_poly.pdbx_seq_one_letter_code
_entity_poly.pdbx_strand_id
1 'polypeptide(L)'
;MTRCRLSWPSREQMSSKFVSYWRDLSWRNGMKFQSWRANKSVSTFTKGNLFFSILAFSRIFSRVSSHFIQIFSKTAQEILKRTSFKKFYPKIRGKLLDFIFFMNYTGKCPVGKPASAARSLSKDQNFSGSLFPDRKQFPAETSCRIYSKPSRGCPKNSARTNEEPFMISIQFAKPEHWREVAHLIYDSTNSWYLKNRGFTCFSGDKDCALLFCRTYAALDGPDNLIIAWDTERNRIAGSCFVHPRPTHVSLGIMNVHPDYFGQSVAPKILQKIIEIASSRNQTLRLVSSAMNLDSFSLYSRLGFVPHTVFQDMQFPDFRPEFIESRLPAAVSGLLPFVRPAKLEDVPRIVELDKKLTGLDHTRDFTYFIQNPDGAWRTWVVDASNGIQAVLSSVCDPGSTMLGPGIMENENQMLALIFTAYLAMTTELPVP
;
A
#
# COMPACT_ATOMS: atom_id res chain seq x y z
N MET A 1 47.29 -22.08 23.64
CA MET A 1 46.27 -23.01 24.15
C MET A 1 44.96 -22.74 23.44
N THR A 2 44.30 -23.83 23.02
CA THR A 2 42.89 -23.98 22.57
C THR A 2 42.42 -23.21 21.32
N ARG A 3 42.51 -23.87 20.15
CA ARG A 3 41.69 -23.57 18.96
C ARG A 3 40.33 -24.29 19.10
N CYS A 4 39.23 -23.56 19.23
CA CYS A 4 37.88 -24.10 19.04
C CYS A 4 37.57 -24.24 17.54
N ARG A 5 37.37 -25.48 17.07
CA ARG A 5 36.71 -25.77 15.78
C ARG A 5 35.22 -25.99 16.05
N LEU A 6 34.36 -25.13 15.51
CA LEU A 6 32.93 -25.43 15.36
C LEU A 6 32.76 -26.32 14.13
N SER A 7 32.33 -27.57 14.33
CA SER A 7 31.91 -28.48 13.26
C SER A 7 30.43 -28.30 12.95
N TRP A 8 30.08 -28.38 11.67
CA TRP A 8 28.70 -28.41 11.21
C TRP A 8 28.09 -29.81 11.43
N PRO A 9 26.78 -29.91 11.75
CA PRO A 9 26.14 -31.21 11.95
C PRO A 9 26.07 -32.01 10.65
N SER A 10 26.19 -33.33 10.77
CA SER A 10 26.13 -34.24 9.62
C SER A 10 24.74 -34.24 8.96
N ARG A 11 24.67 -34.69 7.71
CA ARG A 11 23.43 -34.76 6.92
C ARG A 11 22.32 -35.59 7.60
N GLU A 12 22.71 -36.58 8.41
CA GLU A 12 21.81 -37.42 9.21
C GLU A 12 21.28 -36.69 10.46
N GLN A 13 22.07 -35.81 11.08
CA GLN A 13 21.63 -34.96 12.19
C GLN A 13 20.63 -33.88 11.73
N MET A 14 20.75 -33.42 10.47
CA MET A 14 19.75 -32.51 9.88
C MET A 14 18.43 -33.22 9.56
N SER A 15 18.45 -34.49 9.14
CA SER A 15 17.22 -35.21 8.83
C SER A 15 16.40 -35.53 10.08
N SER A 16 17.05 -35.88 11.21
CA SER A 16 16.32 -36.17 12.45
C SER A 16 15.68 -34.92 13.07
N LYS A 17 16.37 -33.76 13.02
CA LYS A 17 15.81 -32.47 13.46
C LYS A 17 14.65 -32.01 12.59
N PHE A 18 14.72 -32.26 11.29
CA PHE A 18 13.64 -31.95 10.35
C PHE A 18 12.40 -32.83 10.61
N VAL A 19 12.59 -34.13 10.87
CA VAL A 19 11.49 -35.05 11.23
C VAL A 19 10.87 -34.69 12.58
N SER A 20 11.68 -34.28 13.57
CA SER A 20 11.19 -33.82 14.88
C SER A 20 10.34 -32.55 14.76
N TYR A 21 10.78 -31.57 13.97
CA TYR A 21 10.06 -30.32 13.74
C TYR A 21 8.70 -30.55 13.07
N TRP A 22 8.64 -31.47 12.11
CA TRP A 22 7.38 -31.84 11.44
C TRP A 22 6.41 -32.63 12.33
N ARG A 23 6.94 -33.41 13.27
CA ARG A 23 6.14 -34.18 14.23
C ARG A 23 5.49 -33.28 15.29
N ASP A 24 6.17 -32.20 15.70
CA ASP A 24 5.61 -31.17 16.58
C ASP A 24 4.53 -30.33 15.88
N LEU A 25 4.76 -29.99 14.61
CA LEU A 25 3.82 -29.21 13.82
C LEU A 25 2.52 -29.98 13.51
N SER A 26 2.60 -31.30 13.34
CA SER A 26 1.42 -32.14 13.11
C SER A 26 0.60 -32.39 14.38
N TRP A 27 1.25 -32.46 15.55
CA TRP A 27 0.59 -32.63 16.84
C TRP A 27 -0.24 -31.40 17.21
N ARG A 28 0.28 -30.19 16.99
CA ARG A 28 -0.45 -28.92 17.23
C ARG A 28 -1.66 -28.71 16.32
N ASN A 29 -1.74 -29.41 15.19
CA ASN A 29 -2.78 -29.24 14.18
C ASN A 29 -3.69 -30.48 14.03
N GLY A 30 -3.65 -31.43 14.97
CA GLY A 30 -4.56 -32.58 15.02
C GLY A 30 -4.41 -33.60 13.88
N MET A 31 -3.29 -33.63 13.16
CA MET A 31 -3.08 -34.53 12.02
C MET A 31 -2.39 -35.83 12.45
N LYS A 32 -3.08 -36.98 12.32
CA LYS A 32 -2.48 -38.32 12.53
C LYS A 32 -1.78 -38.80 11.26
N PHE A 33 -0.49 -39.14 11.36
CA PHE A 33 0.27 -39.80 10.29
C PHE A 33 0.67 -41.22 10.71
N GLN A 34 0.31 -42.23 9.90
CA GLN A 34 0.84 -43.59 10.03
C GLN A 34 2.26 -43.66 9.43
N SER A 35 3.11 -44.47 10.05
CA SER A 35 4.57 -44.54 9.85
C SER A 35 4.99 -44.79 8.40
N TRP A 36 5.93 -43.98 7.89
CA TRP A 36 6.59 -44.20 6.61
C TRP A 36 7.90 -44.99 6.83
N ARG A 37 7.99 -46.22 6.31
CA ARG A 37 9.27 -46.93 6.14
C ARG A 37 9.79 -46.62 4.73
N ALA A 38 11.03 -46.14 4.67
CA ALA A 38 11.71 -45.86 3.42
C ALA A 38 12.00 -47.17 2.67
N ASN A 39 11.45 -47.32 1.46
CA ASN A 39 12.00 -48.25 0.48
C ASN A 39 12.00 -47.64 -0.92
N LYS A 40 13.09 -47.94 -1.64
CA LYS A 40 13.51 -47.34 -2.91
C LYS A 40 12.56 -47.68 -4.07
N SER A 41 11.89 -46.68 -4.62
CA SER A 41 11.73 -46.47 -6.08
C SER A 41 10.90 -45.20 -6.33
N VAL A 42 11.43 -44.27 -7.13
CA VAL A 42 10.73 -43.05 -7.54
C VAL A 42 10.07 -43.33 -8.89
N SER A 43 8.82 -43.80 -8.87
CA SER A 43 7.97 -43.79 -10.07
C SER A 43 6.50 -43.99 -9.73
N THR A 44 5.85 -42.97 -9.15
CA THR A 44 4.42 -42.65 -9.36
C THR A 44 4.03 -41.45 -8.49
N PHE A 45 3.89 -40.27 -9.10
CA PHE A 45 3.23 -39.12 -8.47
C PHE A 45 1.77 -39.11 -8.95
N THR A 46 0.82 -39.42 -8.05
CA THR A 46 -0.62 -39.34 -8.36
C THR A 46 -1.16 -37.92 -8.20
N LYS A 47 -2.14 -37.58 -9.04
CA LYS A 47 -2.64 -36.23 -9.39
C LYS A 47 -3.20 -35.42 -8.21
N GLY A 48 -3.61 -36.05 -7.10
CA GLY A 48 -4.08 -35.35 -5.90
C GLY A 48 -2.97 -34.61 -5.14
N ASN A 49 -1.73 -35.12 -5.17
CA ASN A 49 -0.64 -34.58 -4.36
C ASN A 49 -0.03 -33.30 -4.93
N LEU A 50 -0.15 -33.03 -6.24
CA LEU A 50 0.42 -31.82 -6.85
C LEU A 50 -0.36 -30.57 -6.44
N PHE A 51 -1.69 -30.63 -6.38
CA PHE A 51 -2.54 -29.50 -6.02
C PHE A 51 -2.41 -29.14 -4.53
N PHE A 52 -2.38 -30.15 -3.65
CA PHE A 52 -2.15 -29.95 -2.22
C PHE A 52 -0.72 -29.52 -1.89
N SER A 53 0.28 -29.98 -2.64
CA SER A 53 1.66 -29.49 -2.46
C SER A 53 1.77 -28.01 -2.85
N ILE A 54 1.12 -27.56 -3.93
CA ILE A 54 1.18 -26.14 -4.34
C ILE A 54 0.50 -25.22 -3.31
N LEU A 55 -0.63 -25.64 -2.71
CA LEU A 55 -1.35 -24.87 -1.69
C LEU A 55 -0.67 -24.93 -0.30
N ALA A 56 -0.09 -26.06 0.09
CA ALA A 56 0.68 -26.17 1.33
C ALA A 56 1.99 -25.38 1.27
N PHE A 57 2.64 -25.33 0.10
CA PHE A 57 3.85 -24.53 -0.09
C PHE A 57 3.57 -23.02 -0.10
N SER A 58 2.40 -22.54 -0.54
CA SER A 58 2.13 -21.09 -0.59
C SER A 58 2.00 -20.43 0.81
N ARG A 59 1.79 -21.21 1.88
CA ARG A 59 1.66 -20.70 3.26
C ARG A 59 2.99 -20.54 4.01
N ILE A 60 4.13 -20.95 3.44
CA ILE A 60 5.43 -21.01 4.16
C ILE A 60 6.44 -19.91 3.73
N PHE A 61 6.08 -18.98 2.84
CA PHE A 61 7.07 -18.07 2.24
C PHE A 61 7.18 -16.72 2.96
N SER A 62 8.06 -16.65 3.97
CA SER A 62 8.75 -15.39 4.35
C SER A 62 10.28 -15.48 4.25
N ARG A 63 10.85 -16.62 3.86
CA ARG A 63 12.32 -16.82 3.77
C ARG A 63 12.74 -17.78 2.66
N VAL A 64 12.66 -17.38 1.38
CA VAL A 64 13.20 -18.20 0.28
C VAL A 64 14.12 -17.40 -0.64
N SER A 65 15.25 -18.00 -1.00
CA SER A 65 16.28 -17.40 -1.85
C SER A 65 15.85 -17.32 -3.33
N SER A 66 16.42 -16.35 -4.05
CA SER A 66 16.16 -16.07 -5.46
C SER A 66 16.33 -17.28 -6.40
N HIS A 67 17.16 -18.26 -6.02
CA HIS A 67 17.38 -19.47 -6.79
C HIS A 67 16.13 -20.37 -6.87
N PHE A 68 15.34 -20.43 -5.80
CA PHE A 68 14.14 -21.27 -5.76
C PHE A 68 13.00 -20.68 -6.61
N ILE A 69 12.89 -19.34 -6.64
CA ILE A 69 11.93 -18.59 -7.48
C ILE A 69 12.18 -18.88 -8.97
N GLN A 70 13.45 -18.93 -9.38
CA GLN A 70 13.81 -19.20 -10.78
C GLN A 70 13.50 -20.64 -11.21
N ILE A 71 13.75 -21.64 -10.36
CA ILE A 71 13.41 -23.04 -10.65
C ILE A 71 11.90 -23.17 -10.82
N PHE A 72 11.12 -22.58 -9.92
CA PHE A 72 9.66 -22.69 -9.95
C PHE A 72 9.05 -21.99 -11.17
N SER A 73 9.56 -20.80 -11.53
CA SER A 73 9.14 -20.08 -12.74
C SER A 73 9.41 -20.91 -14.01
N LYS A 74 10.59 -21.54 -14.11
CA LYS A 74 10.91 -22.44 -15.24
C LYS A 74 10.00 -23.65 -15.29
N THR A 75 9.71 -24.29 -14.15
CA THR A 75 8.79 -25.44 -14.10
C THR A 75 7.37 -25.05 -14.50
N ALA A 76 6.87 -23.89 -14.06
CA ALA A 76 5.55 -23.40 -14.42
C ALA A 76 5.45 -23.03 -15.92
N GLN A 77 6.50 -22.44 -16.49
CA GLN A 77 6.60 -22.19 -17.93
C GLN A 77 6.58 -23.49 -18.74
N GLU A 78 7.26 -24.53 -18.26
CA GLU A 78 7.31 -25.82 -18.96
C GLU A 78 5.97 -26.58 -18.89
N ILE A 79 5.23 -26.44 -17.80
CA ILE A 79 3.84 -26.92 -17.69
C ILE A 79 2.94 -26.23 -18.73
N LEU A 80 3.11 -24.93 -18.95
CA LEU A 80 2.34 -24.16 -19.95
C LEU A 80 2.69 -24.49 -21.41
N LYS A 81 3.92 -24.95 -21.68
CA LYS A 81 4.33 -25.33 -23.04
C LYS A 81 3.74 -26.66 -23.49
N ARG A 82 3.40 -27.56 -22.57
CA ARG A 82 2.82 -28.87 -22.91
C ARG A 82 1.43 -28.69 -23.55
N THR A 83 1.27 -29.26 -24.74
CA THR A 83 0.15 -29.06 -25.67
C THR A 83 -1.22 -29.38 -25.06
N SER A 84 -1.28 -30.29 -24.07
CA SER A 84 -2.50 -30.65 -23.36
C SER A 84 -3.00 -29.57 -22.39
N PHE A 85 -2.14 -28.69 -21.89
CA PHE A 85 -2.53 -27.62 -20.96
C PHE A 85 -3.20 -26.44 -21.70
N LYS A 86 -2.84 -26.21 -22.96
CA LYS A 86 -3.40 -25.12 -23.79
C LYS A 86 -4.89 -25.31 -24.10
N LYS A 87 -5.39 -26.55 -24.16
CA LYS A 87 -6.78 -26.87 -24.55
C LYS A 87 -7.76 -27.01 -23.39
N PHE A 88 -7.31 -27.33 -22.17
CA PHE A 88 -8.23 -27.82 -21.13
C PHE A 88 -8.55 -26.86 -19.98
N TYR A 89 -7.78 -25.80 -19.71
CA TYR A 89 -8.04 -24.96 -18.52
C TYR A 89 -7.73 -23.47 -18.71
N PRO A 90 -8.61 -22.69 -19.36
CA PRO A 90 -8.40 -21.25 -19.60
C PRO A 90 -8.26 -20.43 -18.30
N LYS A 91 -9.07 -20.72 -17.28
CA LYS A 91 -9.03 -20.03 -15.97
C LYS A 91 -7.74 -20.30 -15.19
N ILE A 92 -7.20 -21.52 -15.25
CA ILE A 92 -5.95 -21.89 -14.57
C ILE A 92 -4.76 -21.29 -15.33
N ARG A 93 -4.83 -21.30 -16.67
CA ARG A 93 -3.81 -20.68 -17.53
C ARG A 93 -3.67 -19.19 -17.27
N GLY A 94 -4.78 -18.45 -17.14
CA GLY A 94 -4.74 -17.03 -16.78
C GLY A 94 -4.03 -16.79 -15.45
N LYS A 95 -4.48 -17.46 -14.39
CA LYS A 95 -3.86 -17.35 -13.05
C LYS A 95 -2.39 -17.79 -13.02
N LEU A 96 -2.01 -18.81 -13.79
CA LEU A 96 -0.63 -19.28 -13.86
C LEU A 96 0.27 -18.32 -14.66
N LEU A 97 -0.27 -17.65 -15.68
CA LEU A 97 0.44 -16.59 -16.42
C LEU A 97 0.62 -15.35 -15.55
N ASP A 98 -0.40 -14.93 -14.81
CA ASP A 98 -0.32 -13.83 -13.85
C ASP A 98 0.71 -14.14 -12.75
N PHE A 99 0.74 -15.39 -12.28
CA PHE A 99 1.72 -15.86 -11.30
C PHE A 99 3.15 -15.91 -11.86
N ILE A 100 3.36 -16.39 -13.09
CA ILE A 100 4.68 -16.39 -13.75
C ILE A 100 5.15 -14.97 -14.01
N PHE A 101 4.24 -14.07 -14.41
CA PHE A 101 4.53 -12.65 -14.58
C PHE A 101 5.00 -12.04 -13.25
N PHE A 102 4.26 -12.29 -12.17
CA PHE A 102 4.62 -11.86 -10.82
C PHE A 102 5.97 -12.43 -10.34
N MET A 103 6.21 -13.73 -10.51
CA MET A 103 7.45 -14.39 -10.06
C MET A 103 8.69 -13.98 -10.88
N ASN A 104 8.53 -13.71 -12.18
CA ASN A 104 9.62 -13.17 -12.99
C ASN A 104 9.91 -11.70 -12.71
N TYR A 105 8.90 -10.97 -12.20
CA TYR A 105 9.07 -9.61 -11.72
C TYR A 105 9.85 -9.60 -10.38
N THR A 106 9.53 -10.50 -9.45
CA THR A 106 10.21 -10.61 -8.14
C THR A 106 11.59 -11.27 -8.21
N GLY A 107 11.81 -12.26 -9.08
CA GLY A 107 13.09 -12.96 -9.23
C GLY A 107 14.23 -12.14 -9.85
N LYS A 108 13.94 -10.92 -10.33
CA LYS A 108 14.93 -9.96 -10.83
C LYS A 108 15.41 -8.96 -9.75
N CYS A 109 14.97 -9.10 -8.50
CA CYS A 109 15.51 -8.35 -7.35
C CYS A 109 16.90 -8.90 -6.93
N PRO A 110 17.98 -8.10 -6.97
CA PRO A 110 19.25 -8.50 -6.37
C PRO A 110 19.19 -8.34 -4.85
N VAL A 111 19.64 -9.36 -4.10
CA VAL A 111 19.81 -9.29 -2.64
C VAL A 111 21.22 -8.78 -2.36
N GLY A 112 21.35 -7.58 -1.78
CA GLY A 112 22.64 -6.99 -1.40
C GLY A 112 23.29 -7.73 -0.22
N LYS A 113 24.60 -7.95 -0.30
CA LYS A 113 25.45 -8.37 0.84
C LYS A 113 25.88 -7.13 1.64
N PRO A 114 26.11 -7.23 2.96
CA PRO A 114 26.63 -6.11 3.75
C PRO A 114 28.11 -5.83 3.42
N ALA A 115 28.46 -4.54 3.37
CA ALA A 115 29.82 -4.06 3.15
C ALA A 115 30.60 -4.00 4.48
N SER A 116 31.75 -4.66 4.52
CA SER A 116 32.80 -4.43 5.53
C SER A 116 34.16 -4.55 4.86
N ALA A 117 34.84 -3.42 4.67
CA ALA A 117 36.30 -3.24 4.77
C ALA A 117 36.70 -1.91 4.12
N ALA A 118 37.15 -0.97 4.95
CA ALA A 118 37.92 0.18 4.52
C ALA A 118 39.34 -0.26 4.16
N ARG A 119 39.89 0.27 3.05
CA ARG A 119 41.32 0.56 2.89
C ARG A 119 41.51 1.68 1.86
N SER A 120 42.38 2.60 2.25
CA SER A 120 42.91 3.77 1.53
C SER A 120 43.40 3.49 0.12
N LEU A 121 43.26 4.47 -0.79
CA LEU A 121 44.30 4.94 -1.71
C LEU A 121 43.86 6.22 -2.45
N SER A 122 44.87 6.95 -2.93
CA SER A 122 44.95 8.38 -3.26
C SER A 122 44.65 8.78 -4.71
N LYS A 123 44.33 10.08 -4.88
CA LYS A 123 44.61 11.03 -5.98
C LYS A 123 44.13 10.75 -7.42
N ASP A 124 43.53 11.81 -7.96
CA ASP A 124 43.46 12.27 -9.35
C ASP A 124 42.93 11.29 -10.41
N GLN A 125 41.69 11.54 -10.88
CA GLN A 125 41.38 11.64 -12.31
C GLN A 125 39.95 12.13 -12.56
N ASN A 126 39.86 13.17 -13.40
CA ASN A 126 38.64 13.67 -14.02
C ASN A 126 38.01 12.60 -14.92
N PHE A 127 36.72 12.32 -14.74
CA PHE A 127 35.88 11.72 -15.78
C PHE A 127 34.48 12.35 -15.78
N SER A 128 34.19 13.03 -16.88
CA SER A 128 32.88 13.47 -17.35
C SER A 128 32.02 12.27 -17.73
N GLY A 129 30.77 12.22 -17.26
CA GLY A 129 29.79 11.22 -17.72
C GLY A 129 28.51 11.24 -16.90
N SER A 130 27.45 11.84 -17.45
CA SER A 130 26.08 11.69 -16.96
C SER A 130 25.66 10.22 -17.02
N LEU A 131 25.23 9.63 -15.91
CA LEU A 131 24.52 8.35 -15.87
C LEU A 131 23.81 8.22 -14.51
N PHE A 132 22.62 8.82 -14.39
CA PHE A 132 21.61 8.24 -13.49
C PHE A 132 21.21 6.88 -14.08
N PRO A 133 21.20 5.83 -13.25
CA PRO A 133 19.92 5.17 -13.07
C PRO A 133 19.60 5.04 -11.59
N ASP A 134 18.73 5.94 -11.18
CA ASP A 134 17.56 5.74 -10.35
C ASP A 134 17.21 4.25 -10.09
N ARG A 135 17.17 3.82 -8.82
CA ARG A 135 16.34 2.67 -8.42
C ARG A 135 16.11 2.52 -6.92
N LYS A 136 14.81 2.46 -6.63
CA LYS A 136 14.11 2.06 -5.42
C LYS A 136 14.33 0.58 -5.01
N GLN A 137 14.07 0.38 -3.70
CA GLN A 137 14.00 -0.82 -2.86
C GLN A 137 12.76 -1.72 -3.08
N PHE A 138 12.66 -2.90 -2.39
CA PHE A 138 11.44 -3.61 -1.86
C PHE A 138 11.79 -4.72 -0.84
N PRO A 139 10.87 -5.32 0.00
CA PRO A 139 9.37 -5.30 0.01
C PRO A 139 8.60 -5.17 1.37
N ALA A 140 7.30 -4.79 1.31
CA ALA A 140 6.10 -5.24 2.07
C ALA A 140 4.80 -4.68 1.37
N GLU A 141 3.55 -4.89 1.86
CA GLU A 141 2.24 -4.47 1.25
C GLU A 141 2.12 -3.06 0.62
N THR A 142 1.70 -3.02 -0.64
CA THR A 142 2.15 -2.00 -1.60
C THR A 142 0.99 -1.16 -2.16
N SER A 143 1.00 0.18 -2.03
CA SER A 143 0.13 1.11 -2.78
C SER A 143 0.94 1.91 -3.81
N CYS A 144 0.42 2.16 -5.02
CA CYS A 144 1.21 2.68 -6.14
C CYS A 144 0.77 4.08 -6.60
N ARG A 145 1.72 5.00 -6.80
CA ARG A 145 1.51 6.29 -7.50
C ARG A 145 1.43 6.09 -9.01
N ILE A 146 0.48 6.74 -9.68
CA ILE A 146 0.23 6.50 -11.11
C ILE A 146 0.10 7.82 -11.93
N TYR A 147 0.66 7.91 -13.17
CA TYR A 147 0.66 9.12 -14.05
C TYR A 147 0.05 8.87 -15.43
N SER A 148 -0.78 9.78 -15.97
CA SER A 148 -1.34 9.65 -17.33
C SER A 148 -0.45 10.22 -18.45
N LYS A 149 -0.46 9.57 -19.63
CA LYS A 149 -0.03 10.10 -20.93
C LYS A 149 -1.23 10.17 -21.89
N PRO A 150 -1.21 10.99 -22.96
CA PRO A 150 -2.29 11.02 -23.95
C PRO A 150 -2.35 9.70 -24.73
N SER A 151 -3.49 9.01 -24.74
CA SER A 151 -3.64 7.69 -25.37
C SER A 151 -4.28 7.76 -26.77
N ARG A 152 -3.69 7.05 -27.73
CA ARG A 152 -4.32 6.67 -29.01
C ARG A 152 -5.29 5.49 -28.80
N GLY A 153 -6.33 5.44 -29.64
CA GLY A 153 -7.58 4.68 -29.46
C GLY A 153 -7.47 3.18 -29.17
N CYS A 154 -8.50 2.69 -28.47
CA CYS A 154 -8.64 1.32 -27.99
C CYS A 154 -9.80 0.60 -28.72
N PRO A 155 -9.69 -0.71 -29.04
CA PRO A 155 -10.75 -1.46 -29.69
C PRO A 155 -11.78 -2.03 -28.67
N LYS A 156 -13.04 -2.11 -29.10
CA LYS A 156 -14.19 -2.57 -28.31
C LYS A 156 -14.35 -4.09 -28.37
N ASN A 157 -14.60 -4.72 -27.21
CA ASN A 157 -15.35 -5.98 -27.01
C ASN A 157 -15.67 -6.08 -25.50
N SER A 158 -16.81 -6.57 -24.99
CA SER A 158 -17.85 -7.49 -25.52
C SER A 158 -19.13 -7.43 -24.65
N ALA A 159 -20.27 -7.74 -25.27
CA ALA A 159 -21.56 -8.23 -24.72
C ALA A 159 -22.09 -7.67 -23.39
N ARG A 160 -23.09 -6.77 -23.46
CA ARG A 160 -24.00 -6.41 -22.36
C ARG A 160 -25.36 -7.05 -22.58
N THR A 161 -25.92 -7.62 -21.52
CA THR A 161 -27.33 -7.97 -21.38
C THR A 161 -28.19 -6.70 -21.47
N ASN A 162 -29.37 -6.82 -22.07
CA ASN A 162 -30.34 -5.75 -22.34
C ASN A 162 -31.00 -5.20 -21.06
N GLU A 163 -30.22 -4.58 -20.17
CA GLU A 163 -30.75 -3.64 -19.19
C GLU A 163 -30.71 -2.24 -19.81
N GLU A 164 -31.83 -1.52 -19.72
CA GLU A 164 -31.92 -0.10 -20.09
C GLU A 164 -30.73 0.68 -19.49
N PRO A 165 -30.01 1.49 -20.27
CA PRO A 165 -28.77 2.11 -19.81
C PRO A 165 -29.07 3.16 -18.73
N PHE A 166 -28.64 2.90 -17.48
CA PHE A 166 -28.70 3.85 -16.37
C PHE A 166 -28.36 5.28 -16.82
N MET A 167 -29.29 6.21 -16.64
CA MET A 167 -29.04 7.64 -16.84
C MET A 167 -28.18 8.20 -15.70
N ILE A 168 -26.86 8.07 -15.88
CA ILE A 168 -25.86 8.63 -14.98
C ILE A 168 -25.39 10.00 -15.48
N SER A 169 -25.63 11.04 -14.68
CA SER A 169 -25.06 12.38 -14.87
C SER A 169 -23.82 12.58 -13.99
N ILE A 170 -22.87 13.39 -14.45
CA ILE A 170 -21.64 13.73 -13.70
C ILE A 170 -21.71 15.19 -13.29
N GLN A 171 -21.59 15.45 -12.00
CA GLN A 171 -21.67 16.80 -11.44
C GLN A 171 -20.79 16.95 -10.19
N PHE A 172 -20.54 18.19 -9.77
CA PHE A 172 -19.94 18.44 -8.46
C PHE A 172 -20.96 18.20 -7.35
N ALA A 173 -20.50 17.66 -6.24
CA ALA A 173 -21.31 17.51 -5.06
C ALA A 173 -21.54 18.87 -4.39
N LYS A 174 -22.68 18.98 -3.71
CA LYS A 174 -23.02 20.10 -2.84
C LYS A 174 -23.03 19.61 -1.39
N PRO A 175 -23.02 20.50 -0.38
CA PRO A 175 -23.03 20.10 1.03
C PRO A 175 -24.16 19.13 1.40
N GLU A 176 -25.34 19.28 0.80
CA GLU A 176 -26.48 18.37 1.00
C GLU A 176 -26.21 16.92 0.55
N HIS A 177 -25.25 16.70 -0.35
CA HIS A 177 -24.86 15.37 -0.82
C HIS A 177 -23.86 14.68 0.13
N TRP A 178 -23.23 15.39 1.06
CA TRP A 178 -22.10 14.86 1.82
C TRP A 178 -22.45 13.64 2.66
N ARG A 179 -23.66 13.59 3.24
CA ARG A 179 -24.09 12.45 4.03
C ARG A 179 -24.23 11.18 3.20
N GLU A 180 -24.83 11.29 2.02
CA GLU A 180 -24.95 10.17 1.10
C GLU A 180 -23.58 9.73 0.56
N VAL A 181 -22.68 10.67 0.30
CA VAL A 181 -21.29 10.36 -0.07
C VAL A 181 -20.54 9.65 1.06
N ALA A 182 -20.70 10.07 2.31
CA ALA A 182 -20.11 9.39 3.46
C ALA A 182 -20.59 7.94 3.55
N HIS A 183 -21.90 7.70 3.39
CA HIS A 183 -22.47 6.35 3.41
C HIS A 183 -21.96 5.51 2.24
N LEU A 184 -21.83 6.11 1.06
CA LEU A 184 -21.22 5.47 -0.10
C LEU A 184 -19.77 5.06 0.17
N ILE A 185 -18.94 5.93 0.76
CA ILE A 185 -17.55 5.63 1.11
C ILE A 185 -17.50 4.45 2.09
N TYR A 186 -18.32 4.51 3.14
CA TYR A 186 -18.43 3.45 4.14
C TYR A 186 -18.79 2.10 3.50
N ASP A 187 -19.91 2.06 2.78
CA ASP A 187 -20.47 0.81 2.24
C ASP A 187 -19.59 0.20 1.15
N SER A 188 -19.12 1.01 0.20
CA SER A 188 -18.30 0.51 -0.90
C SER A 188 -16.95 -0.01 -0.42
N THR A 189 -16.32 0.67 0.54
CA THR A 189 -15.02 0.27 1.10
C THR A 189 -15.17 -1.00 1.94
N ASN A 190 -16.13 -1.03 2.88
CA ASN A 190 -16.36 -2.21 3.71
C ASN A 190 -16.80 -3.42 2.88
N SER A 191 -17.66 -3.25 1.88
CA SER A 191 -18.06 -4.33 0.98
C SER A 191 -16.86 -4.94 0.24
N TRP A 192 -15.97 -4.11 -0.29
CA TRP A 192 -14.77 -4.58 -0.97
C TRP A 192 -13.79 -5.27 0.00
N TYR A 193 -13.49 -4.67 1.14
CA TYR A 193 -12.54 -5.23 2.10
C TYR A 193 -13.07 -6.51 2.77
N LEU A 194 -14.35 -6.58 3.11
CA LEU A 194 -14.94 -7.78 3.67
C LEU A 194 -14.86 -8.95 2.68
N LYS A 195 -15.24 -8.69 1.42
CA LYS A 195 -15.21 -9.70 0.35
C LYS A 195 -13.80 -10.20 0.03
N ASN A 196 -12.80 -9.31 0.01
CA ASN A 196 -11.46 -9.62 -0.51
C ASN A 196 -10.41 -9.87 0.58
N ARG A 197 -10.61 -9.35 1.80
CA ARG A 197 -9.63 -9.37 2.90
C ARG A 197 -10.20 -9.91 4.23
N GLY A 198 -11.52 -10.03 4.36
CA GLY A 198 -12.16 -10.63 5.52
C GLY A 198 -12.29 -9.71 6.74
N PHE A 199 -12.17 -8.39 6.57
CA PHE A 199 -12.36 -7.40 7.63
C PHE A 199 -13.03 -6.13 7.08
N THR A 200 -13.52 -5.26 7.97
CA THR A 200 -14.09 -3.95 7.63
C THR A 200 -13.09 -2.84 7.94
N CYS A 201 -12.99 -1.83 7.06
CA CYS A 201 -12.14 -0.66 7.29
C CYS A 201 -12.78 0.34 8.26
N PHE A 202 -14.09 0.51 8.14
CA PHE A 202 -14.87 1.37 9.01
C PHE A 202 -15.71 0.51 9.96
N SER A 203 -15.86 0.98 11.18
CA SER A 203 -16.71 0.41 12.22
C SER A 203 -17.59 1.49 12.83
N GLY A 204 -18.79 1.15 13.30
CA GLY A 204 -19.70 2.10 13.93
C GLY A 204 -20.64 2.77 12.93
N ASP A 205 -20.97 4.05 13.20
CA ASP A 205 -21.93 4.81 12.41
C ASP A 205 -21.36 5.26 11.05
N LYS A 206 -22.17 5.20 10.00
CA LYS A 206 -21.73 5.54 8.62
C LYS A 206 -21.34 7.01 8.46
N ASP A 207 -21.87 7.89 9.31
CA ASP A 207 -21.52 9.31 9.30
C ASP A 207 -20.06 9.54 9.74
N CYS A 208 -19.34 8.53 10.24
CA CYS A 208 -17.90 8.61 10.49
C CYS A 208 -17.12 9.03 9.23
N ALA A 209 -17.58 8.63 8.04
CA ALA A 209 -16.95 9.00 6.77
C ALA A 209 -17.24 10.45 6.33
N LEU A 210 -18.07 11.21 7.07
CA LEU A 210 -18.23 12.66 6.82
C LEU A 210 -16.93 13.43 7.03
N LEU A 211 -15.99 12.89 7.83
CA LEU A 211 -14.65 13.44 8.02
C LEU A 211 -14.01 13.79 6.67
N PHE A 212 -14.05 12.89 5.68
CA PHE A 212 -13.44 13.12 4.37
C PHE A 212 -14.09 14.30 3.63
N CYS A 213 -15.42 14.43 3.69
CA CYS A 213 -16.12 15.54 3.05
C CYS A 213 -15.74 16.88 3.69
N ARG A 214 -15.76 16.96 5.03
CA ARG A 214 -15.42 18.19 5.77
C ARG A 214 -13.97 18.59 5.55
N THR A 215 -13.05 17.65 5.76
CA THR A 215 -11.60 17.90 5.62
C THR A 215 -11.24 18.33 4.21
N TYR A 216 -11.68 17.59 3.18
CA TYR A 216 -11.32 17.97 1.83
C TYR A 216 -12.01 19.27 1.40
N ALA A 217 -13.26 19.54 1.81
CA ALA A 217 -13.90 20.82 1.49
C ALA A 217 -13.14 22.01 2.09
N ALA A 218 -12.62 21.86 3.32
CA ALA A 218 -11.78 22.87 3.95
C ALA A 218 -10.44 23.06 3.24
N LEU A 219 -9.80 21.97 2.77
CA LEU A 219 -8.49 22.02 2.12
C LEU A 219 -8.55 22.48 0.66
N ASP A 220 -9.53 21.98 -0.09
CA ASP A 220 -9.57 22.03 -1.55
C ASP A 220 -10.70 22.90 -2.11
N GLY A 221 -11.61 23.37 -1.25
CA GLY A 221 -12.75 24.20 -1.63
C GLY A 221 -13.99 23.38 -2.06
N PRO A 222 -15.06 24.06 -2.48
CA PRO A 222 -16.37 23.44 -2.73
C PRO A 222 -16.42 22.53 -3.98
N ASP A 223 -15.56 22.77 -4.98
CA ASP A 223 -15.54 22.03 -6.25
C ASP A 223 -14.54 20.85 -6.24
N ASN A 224 -14.36 20.24 -5.07
CA ASN A 224 -13.36 19.19 -4.84
C ASN A 224 -13.94 17.77 -4.88
N LEU A 225 -15.26 17.61 -5.07
CA LEU A 225 -15.94 16.32 -4.99
C LEU A 225 -16.86 16.14 -6.19
N ILE A 226 -16.59 15.12 -7.00
CA ILE A 226 -17.39 14.75 -8.15
C ILE A 226 -18.28 13.58 -7.77
N ILE A 227 -19.54 13.63 -8.18
CA ILE A 227 -20.51 12.54 -8.03
C ILE A 227 -21.04 12.09 -9.39
N ALA A 228 -21.30 10.79 -9.48
CA ALA A 228 -22.14 10.20 -10.50
C ALA A 228 -23.55 10.04 -9.92
N TRP A 229 -24.49 10.80 -10.47
CA TRP A 229 -25.89 10.81 -10.02
C TRP A 229 -26.74 9.96 -10.95
N ASP A 230 -27.46 9.00 -10.37
CA ASP A 230 -28.48 8.23 -11.07
C ASP A 230 -29.80 9.01 -11.03
N THR A 231 -30.22 9.54 -12.17
CA THR A 231 -31.44 10.35 -12.25
C THR A 231 -32.72 9.53 -12.12
N GLU A 232 -32.69 8.24 -12.43
CA GLU A 232 -33.87 7.38 -12.34
C GLU A 232 -34.12 6.94 -10.90
N ARG A 233 -33.05 6.55 -10.20
CA ARG A 233 -33.11 6.10 -8.81
C ARG A 233 -32.94 7.21 -7.79
N ASN A 234 -32.66 8.43 -8.25
CA ASN A 234 -32.46 9.63 -7.44
C ASN A 234 -31.45 9.41 -6.31
N ARG A 235 -30.28 8.87 -6.67
CA ARG A 235 -29.21 8.51 -5.72
C ARG A 235 -27.81 8.64 -6.33
N ILE A 236 -26.81 8.72 -5.48
CA ILE A 236 -25.40 8.72 -5.87
C ILE A 236 -24.94 7.29 -6.19
N ALA A 237 -24.50 7.09 -7.43
CA ALA A 237 -23.95 5.84 -7.93
C ALA A 237 -22.44 5.69 -7.67
N GLY A 238 -21.73 6.81 -7.54
CA GLY A 238 -20.29 6.84 -7.27
C GLY A 238 -19.80 8.24 -6.97
N SER A 239 -18.62 8.34 -6.37
CA SER A 239 -17.98 9.61 -6.02
C SER A 239 -16.46 9.54 -6.19
N CYS A 240 -15.83 10.70 -6.35
CA CYS A 240 -14.39 10.84 -6.24
C CYS A 240 -14.02 12.26 -5.83
N PHE A 241 -13.14 12.39 -4.84
CA PHE A 241 -12.51 13.68 -4.55
C PHE A 241 -11.40 14.00 -5.56
N VAL A 242 -11.21 15.29 -5.78
CA VAL A 242 -10.23 15.91 -6.66
C VAL A 242 -9.50 16.97 -5.85
N HIS A 243 -8.18 16.89 -5.82
CA HIS A 243 -7.35 17.82 -5.06
C HIS A 243 -6.40 18.56 -6.00
N PRO A 244 -6.73 19.79 -6.39
CA PRO A 244 -5.80 20.65 -7.10
C PRO A 244 -4.60 20.95 -6.21
N ARG A 245 -3.39 20.74 -6.74
CA ARG A 245 -2.11 21.12 -6.13
C ARG A 245 -1.37 22.05 -7.09
N PRO A 246 -0.35 22.80 -6.65
CA PRO A 246 0.40 23.68 -7.55
C PRO A 246 1.04 22.95 -8.74
N THR A 247 1.50 21.72 -8.55
CA THR A 247 2.26 20.95 -9.56
C THR A 247 1.46 19.87 -10.27
N HIS A 248 0.28 19.50 -9.76
CA HIS A 248 -0.51 18.38 -10.27
C HIS A 248 -1.96 18.46 -9.77
N VAL A 249 -2.84 17.66 -10.37
CA VAL A 249 -4.13 17.31 -9.77
C VAL A 249 -3.96 15.92 -9.16
N SER A 250 -4.39 15.72 -7.92
CA SER A 250 -4.57 14.38 -7.37
C SER A 250 -6.05 14.02 -7.24
N LEU A 251 -6.34 12.74 -7.09
CA LEU A 251 -7.70 12.24 -6.86
C LEU A 251 -7.72 11.14 -5.80
N GLY A 252 -8.89 10.94 -5.22
CA GLY A 252 -9.19 9.91 -4.23
C GLY A 252 -9.79 10.51 -2.97
N ILE A 253 -10.70 9.86 -2.25
CA ILE A 253 -11.12 8.47 -2.36
C ILE A 253 -12.11 8.33 -3.52
N MET A 254 -11.94 7.28 -4.34
CA MET A 254 -12.85 6.94 -5.43
C MET A 254 -13.71 5.76 -5.03
N ASN A 255 -15.02 5.92 -5.14
CA ASN A 255 -16.00 4.94 -4.66
C ASN A 255 -17.10 4.75 -5.71
N VAL A 256 -17.57 3.52 -5.85
CA VAL A 256 -18.76 3.18 -6.64
C VAL A 256 -19.64 2.32 -5.76
N HIS A 257 -20.94 2.58 -5.78
CA HIS A 257 -21.88 1.79 -5.00
C HIS A 257 -21.93 0.36 -5.56
N PRO A 258 -21.99 -0.70 -4.72
CA PRO A 258 -21.96 -2.09 -5.19
C PRO A 258 -22.99 -2.43 -6.27
N ASP A 259 -24.20 -1.87 -6.18
CA ASP A 259 -25.28 -2.04 -7.18
C ASP A 259 -24.92 -1.52 -8.58
N TYR A 260 -23.85 -0.73 -8.71
CA TYR A 260 -23.40 -0.10 -9.96
C TYR A 260 -22.08 -0.68 -10.48
N PHE A 261 -21.56 -1.74 -9.84
CA PHE A 261 -20.35 -2.40 -10.31
C PHE A 261 -20.54 -2.97 -11.73
N GLY A 262 -19.52 -2.77 -12.58
CA GLY A 262 -19.56 -3.17 -14.00
C GLY A 262 -20.32 -2.22 -14.93
N GLN A 263 -20.96 -1.17 -14.41
CA GLN A 263 -21.82 -0.27 -15.20
C GLN A 263 -21.09 1.00 -15.72
N SER A 264 -19.75 1.01 -15.66
CA SER A 264 -18.91 2.11 -16.15
C SER A 264 -19.07 3.45 -15.39
N VAL A 265 -19.53 3.43 -14.15
CA VAL A 265 -19.60 4.63 -13.29
C VAL A 265 -18.22 5.25 -13.03
N ALA A 266 -17.25 4.48 -12.52
CA ALA A 266 -15.90 4.98 -12.24
C ALA A 266 -15.19 5.56 -13.50
N PRO A 267 -15.23 4.90 -14.68
CA PRO A 267 -14.73 5.51 -15.92
C PRO A 267 -15.32 6.89 -16.25
N LYS A 268 -16.63 7.09 -16.06
CA LYS A 268 -17.29 8.38 -16.32
C LYS A 268 -16.80 9.48 -15.36
N ILE A 269 -16.68 9.15 -14.07
CA ILE A 269 -16.12 10.07 -13.07
C ILE A 269 -14.67 10.42 -13.42
N LEU A 270 -13.84 9.41 -13.70
CA LEU A 270 -12.42 9.60 -13.99
C LEU A 270 -12.18 10.40 -15.27
N GLN A 271 -13.02 10.23 -16.30
CA GLN A 271 -12.97 11.05 -17.51
C GLN A 271 -13.13 12.55 -17.20
N LYS A 272 -14.08 12.91 -16.32
CA LYS A 272 -14.25 14.29 -15.89
C LYS A 272 -13.02 14.83 -15.16
N ILE A 273 -12.37 14.00 -14.34
CA ILE A 273 -11.13 14.40 -13.63
C ILE A 273 -9.96 14.59 -14.60
N ILE A 274 -9.86 13.74 -15.63
CA ILE A 274 -8.86 13.90 -16.70
C ILE A 274 -9.07 15.23 -17.44
N GLU A 275 -10.32 15.61 -17.72
CA GLU A 275 -10.65 16.92 -18.31
C GLU A 275 -10.22 18.08 -17.41
N ILE A 276 -10.45 17.99 -16.10
CA ILE A 276 -10.01 19.00 -15.12
C ILE A 276 -8.49 19.13 -15.11
N ALA A 277 -7.76 18.01 -15.08
CA ALA A 277 -6.29 18.06 -15.12
C ALA A 277 -5.78 18.63 -16.45
N SER A 278 -6.42 18.27 -17.57
CA SER A 278 -6.06 18.72 -18.91
C SER A 278 -6.31 20.22 -19.09
N SER A 279 -7.44 20.75 -18.62
CA SER A 279 -7.75 22.18 -18.71
C SER A 279 -6.80 23.05 -17.89
N ARG A 280 -6.20 22.47 -16.83
CA ARG A 280 -5.18 23.10 -16.00
C ARG A 280 -3.75 22.90 -16.51
N ASN A 281 -3.58 22.12 -17.59
CA ASN A 281 -2.27 21.71 -18.10
C ASN A 281 -1.39 21.04 -17.01
N GLN A 282 -2.00 20.20 -16.17
CA GLN A 282 -1.35 19.56 -15.03
C GLN A 282 -1.35 18.04 -15.15
N THR A 283 -0.32 17.40 -14.58
CA THR A 283 -0.30 15.93 -14.46
C THR A 283 -1.39 15.46 -13.49
N LEU A 284 -2.02 14.33 -13.80
CA LEU A 284 -2.97 13.66 -12.89
C LEU A 284 -2.26 12.55 -12.12
N ARG A 285 -2.41 12.55 -10.79
CA ARG A 285 -1.78 11.60 -9.87
C ARG A 285 -2.81 10.95 -8.95
N LEU A 286 -2.55 9.72 -8.53
CA LEU A 286 -3.34 9.05 -7.51
C LEU A 286 -2.49 8.04 -6.76
N VAL A 287 -2.97 7.60 -5.60
CA VAL A 287 -2.48 6.42 -4.90
C VAL A 287 -3.55 5.33 -5.02
N SER A 288 -3.18 4.17 -5.58
CA SER A 288 -4.08 3.01 -5.68
C SER A 288 -3.53 1.86 -4.87
N SER A 289 -4.40 1.10 -4.22
CA SER A 289 -4.03 -0.22 -3.68
C SER A 289 -3.57 -1.12 -4.83
N ALA A 290 -2.38 -1.72 -4.73
CA ALA A 290 -1.92 -2.71 -5.71
C ALA A 290 -2.71 -4.03 -5.61
N MET A 291 -3.47 -4.23 -4.52
CA MET A 291 -4.28 -5.42 -4.30
C MET A 291 -5.70 -5.27 -4.87
N ASN A 292 -6.17 -4.05 -5.09
CA ASN A 292 -7.41 -3.80 -5.80
C ASN A 292 -7.17 -3.81 -7.32
N LEU A 293 -7.19 -5.01 -7.90
CA LEU A 293 -6.94 -5.22 -9.32
C LEU A 293 -8.00 -4.55 -10.22
N ASP A 294 -9.22 -4.34 -9.74
CA ASP A 294 -10.27 -3.65 -10.50
C ASP A 294 -9.90 -2.18 -10.69
N SER A 295 -9.54 -1.48 -9.61
CA SER A 295 -9.06 -0.10 -9.67
C SER A 295 -7.74 0.01 -10.42
N PHE A 296 -6.79 -0.91 -10.17
CA PHE A 296 -5.51 -0.93 -10.89
C PHE A 296 -5.71 -1.06 -12.41
N SER A 297 -6.57 -1.99 -12.84
CA SER A 297 -6.92 -2.19 -14.26
C SER A 297 -7.64 -0.98 -14.87
N LEU A 298 -8.54 -0.34 -14.11
CA LEU A 298 -9.19 0.91 -14.53
C LEU A 298 -8.16 1.98 -14.85
N TYR A 299 -7.24 2.26 -13.92
CA TYR A 299 -6.25 3.32 -14.09
C TYR A 299 -5.28 2.99 -15.21
N SER A 300 -4.73 1.78 -15.28
CA SER A 300 -3.77 1.41 -16.33
C SER A 300 -4.36 1.52 -17.74
N ARG A 301 -5.65 1.19 -17.94
CA ARG A 301 -6.33 1.36 -19.24
C ARG A 301 -6.45 2.81 -19.67
N LEU A 302 -6.47 3.75 -18.72
CA LEU A 302 -6.54 5.19 -18.97
C LEU A 302 -5.16 5.85 -18.98
N GLY A 303 -4.12 5.06 -19.23
CA GLY A 303 -2.76 5.54 -19.44
C GLY A 303 -1.98 5.82 -18.17
N PHE A 304 -2.52 5.47 -17.00
CA PHE A 304 -1.81 5.65 -15.74
C PHE A 304 -0.67 4.61 -15.61
N VAL A 305 0.58 5.07 -15.45
CA VAL A 305 1.78 4.23 -15.18
C VAL A 305 2.27 4.21 -13.71
N PRO A 306 2.49 3.02 -13.11
CA PRO A 306 3.10 2.87 -11.77
C PRO A 306 4.44 3.59 -11.61
N HIS A 307 4.66 4.25 -10.47
CA HIS A 307 5.89 5.00 -10.20
C HIS A 307 6.54 4.73 -8.85
N THR A 308 5.79 4.88 -7.76
CA THR A 308 6.29 4.68 -6.38
C THR A 308 5.36 3.75 -5.66
N VAL A 309 5.93 2.86 -4.88
CA VAL A 309 5.22 2.00 -3.94
C VAL A 309 5.30 2.59 -2.54
N PHE A 310 4.20 2.55 -1.82
CA PHE A 310 4.12 2.87 -0.40
C PHE A 310 3.68 1.64 0.38
N GLN A 311 4.11 1.60 1.63
CA GLN A 311 3.74 0.57 2.58
C GLN A 311 2.69 1.09 3.54
N ASP A 312 1.52 0.46 3.59
CA ASP A 312 0.62 0.66 4.72
C ASP A 312 1.16 -0.18 5.89
N MET A 313 1.48 0.49 7.00
CA MET A 313 1.96 -0.18 8.21
C MET A 313 0.92 -0.02 9.30
N GLN A 314 0.53 -1.15 9.89
CA GLN A 314 -0.24 -1.18 11.11
C GLN A 314 0.72 -1.48 12.26
N PHE A 315 0.50 -0.81 13.39
CA PHE A 315 1.22 -1.07 14.63
C PHE A 315 0.27 -1.87 15.54
N PRO A 316 0.18 -3.21 15.40
CA PRO A 316 -0.62 -4.00 16.32
C PRO A 316 0.04 -3.93 17.69
N ASP A 317 -0.76 -3.68 18.73
CA ASP A 317 -0.32 -3.77 20.12
C ASP A 317 1.00 -3.04 20.41
N PHE A 318 1.15 -1.84 19.86
CA PHE A 318 2.16 -0.91 20.37
C PHE A 318 1.80 -0.74 21.85
N ARG A 319 2.71 -1.03 22.79
CA ARG A 319 2.52 -0.77 24.22
C ARG A 319 3.67 0.11 24.71
N PRO A 320 3.41 1.19 25.48
CA PRO A 320 4.44 2.14 25.89
C PRO A 320 5.69 1.47 26.49
N GLU A 321 5.48 0.45 27.33
CA GLU A 321 6.56 -0.27 28.02
C GLU A 321 7.51 -1.02 27.07
N PHE A 322 7.03 -1.44 25.89
CA PHE A 322 7.85 -2.10 24.87
C PHE A 322 8.73 -1.13 24.09
N ILE A 323 8.41 0.16 24.10
CA ILE A 323 9.13 1.16 23.31
C ILE A 323 10.13 1.89 24.20
N GLU A 324 9.77 2.30 25.41
CA GLU A 324 10.73 2.94 26.33
C GLU A 324 11.97 2.07 26.58
N SER A 325 11.78 0.76 26.75
CA SER A 325 12.87 -0.20 26.96
C SER A 325 13.69 -0.52 25.69
N ARG A 326 13.23 -0.10 24.50
CA ARG A 326 13.85 -0.42 23.20
C ARG A 326 14.16 0.80 22.34
N LEU A 327 13.81 2.00 22.81
CA LEU A 327 14.11 3.26 22.11
C LEU A 327 15.62 3.39 22.02
N PRO A 328 16.19 3.47 20.81
CA PRO A 328 17.62 3.72 20.66
C PRO A 328 17.99 5.00 21.41
N ALA A 329 19.18 5.04 22.02
CA ALA A 329 19.66 6.22 22.75
C ALA A 329 19.62 7.49 21.87
N ALA A 330 19.87 7.35 20.56
CA ALA A 330 19.76 8.42 19.58
C ALA A 330 18.35 8.99 19.44
N VAL A 331 17.30 8.19 19.63
CA VAL A 331 15.91 8.65 19.64
C VAL A 331 15.57 9.32 20.98
N SER A 332 16.03 8.73 22.09
CA SER A 332 15.82 9.31 23.43
C SER A 332 16.41 10.71 23.57
N GLY A 333 17.59 10.95 22.97
CA GLY A 333 18.22 12.27 22.92
C GLY A 333 17.46 13.31 22.08
N LEU A 334 16.53 12.90 21.23
CA LEU A 334 15.70 13.79 20.42
C LEU A 334 14.40 14.20 21.10
N LEU A 335 13.91 13.43 22.08
CA LEU A 335 12.63 13.68 22.75
C LEU A 335 12.48 15.09 23.35
N PRO A 336 13.53 15.71 23.95
CA PRO A 336 13.43 17.08 24.45
C PRO A 336 13.17 18.15 23.37
N PHE A 337 13.43 17.82 22.10
CA PHE A 337 13.20 18.71 20.96
C PHE A 337 11.86 18.43 20.27
N VAL A 338 11.13 17.39 20.68
CA VAL A 338 9.80 17.10 20.15
C VAL A 338 8.77 17.97 20.86
N ARG A 339 7.99 18.72 20.09
CA ARG A 339 6.90 19.56 20.63
C ARG A 339 5.71 19.63 19.68
N PRO A 340 4.51 20.01 20.15
CA PRO A 340 3.42 20.39 19.27
C PRO A 340 3.85 21.49 18.30
N ALA A 341 3.41 21.36 17.05
CA ALA A 341 3.62 22.36 16.02
C ALA A 341 2.71 23.57 16.25
N LYS A 342 3.19 24.76 15.86
CA LYS A 342 2.45 26.02 15.90
C LYS A 342 2.33 26.62 14.51
N LEU A 343 1.43 27.57 14.31
CA LEU A 343 1.21 28.16 12.98
C LEU A 343 2.46 28.89 12.46
N GLU A 344 3.28 29.42 13.36
CA GLU A 344 4.56 30.05 13.01
C GLU A 344 5.60 29.05 12.48
N ASP A 345 5.39 27.75 12.69
CA ASP A 345 6.26 26.70 12.15
C ASP A 345 5.95 26.37 10.69
N VAL A 346 4.75 26.72 10.18
CA VAL A 346 4.30 26.36 8.82
C VAL A 346 5.31 26.74 7.75
N PRO A 347 5.88 27.97 7.70
CA PRO A 347 6.87 28.32 6.69
C PRO A 347 8.08 27.38 6.69
N ARG A 348 8.57 26.98 7.88
CA ARG A 348 9.74 26.10 8.03
C ARG A 348 9.40 24.64 7.69
N ILE A 349 8.20 24.19 8.07
CA ILE A 349 7.70 22.87 7.68
C ILE A 349 7.59 22.76 6.16
N VAL A 350 7.04 23.78 5.50
CA VAL A 350 6.88 23.82 4.04
C VAL A 350 8.22 23.91 3.33
N GLU A 351 9.19 24.64 3.89
CA GLU A 351 10.56 24.65 3.38
C GLU A 351 11.17 23.24 3.40
N LEU A 352 11.04 22.53 4.52
CA LEU A 352 11.50 21.15 4.67
C LEU A 352 10.79 20.21 3.69
N ASP A 353 9.47 20.33 3.53
CA ASP A 353 8.67 19.53 2.59
C ASP A 353 9.11 19.75 1.14
N LYS A 354 9.25 21.02 0.73
CA LYS A 354 9.74 21.38 -0.61
C LYS A 354 11.13 20.83 -0.85
N LYS A 355 12.03 20.93 0.13
CA LYS A 355 13.40 20.40 0.06
C LYS A 355 13.43 18.89 -0.16
N LEU A 356 12.59 18.13 0.55
CA LEU A 356 12.66 16.66 0.55
C LEU A 356 11.73 15.98 -0.47
N THR A 357 10.57 16.57 -0.74
CA THR A 357 9.53 15.95 -1.58
C THR A 357 9.24 16.73 -2.86
N GLY A 358 9.63 18.02 -2.91
CA GLY A 358 9.27 18.93 -4.00
C GLY A 358 7.78 19.30 -4.02
N LEU A 359 7.04 19.03 -2.94
CA LEU A 359 5.62 19.33 -2.81
C LEU A 359 5.41 20.58 -1.95
N ASP A 360 4.22 21.16 -2.09
CA ASP A 360 3.76 22.27 -1.27
C ASP A 360 2.47 21.86 -0.57
N HIS A 361 2.60 21.52 0.72
CA HIS A 361 1.50 21.19 1.61
C HIS A 361 1.21 22.32 2.61
N THR A 362 1.41 23.58 2.23
CA THR A 362 1.15 24.73 3.12
C THR A 362 -0.27 24.71 3.68
N ARG A 363 -1.27 24.44 2.83
CA ARG A 363 -2.69 24.38 3.24
C ARG A 363 -2.94 23.22 4.20
N ASP A 364 -2.40 22.04 3.88
CA ASP A 364 -2.58 20.82 4.65
C ASP A 364 -2.01 21.00 6.07
N PHE A 365 -0.74 21.45 6.21
CA PHE A 365 -0.14 21.69 7.53
C PHE A 365 -0.81 22.83 8.30
N THR A 366 -1.25 23.90 7.62
CA THR A 366 -2.01 24.98 8.28
C THR A 366 -3.28 24.42 8.91
N TYR A 367 -4.06 23.64 8.15
CA TYR A 367 -5.30 23.04 8.62
C TYR A 367 -5.09 22.02 9.74
N PHE A 368 -4.07 21.15 9.64
CA PHE A 368 -3.77 20.18 10.70
C PHE A 368 -3.33 20.84 12.02
N ILE A 369 -2.65 21.99 11.95
CA ILE A 369 -2.20 22.74 13.13
C ILE A 369 -3.35 23.57 13.72
N GLN A 370 -4.20 24.17 12.89
CA GLN A 370 -5.41 24.86 13.36
C GLN A 370 -6.40 23.90 14.00
N ASN A 371 -6.46 22.66 13.51
CA ASN A 371 -7.31 21.58 14.02
C ASN A 371 -8.78 22.01 14.26
N PRO A 372 -9.48 22.57 13.25
CA PRO A 372 -10.84 23.08 13.44
C PRO A 372 -11.85 21.98 13.83
N ASP A 373 -11.58 20.73 13.44
CA ASP A 373 -12.45 19.58 13.71
C ASP A 373 -12.09 18.85 15.02
N GLY A 374 -11.04 19.28 15.74
CA GLY A 374 -10.56 18.62 16.96
C GLY A 374 -9.87 17.26 16.74
N ALA A 375 -9.88 16.72 15.53
CA ALA A 375 -9.38 15.38 15.21
C ALA A 375 -7.87 15.29 14.90
N TRP A 376 -7.19 16.43 14.72
CA TRP A 376 -5.82 16.49 14.22
C TRP A 376 -4.81 16.85 15.30
N ARG A 377 -3.62 16.28 15.21
CA ARG A 377 -2.46 16.72 16.00
C ARG A 377 -1.22 16.72 15.13
N THR A 378 -0.36 17.70 15.33
CA THR A 378 0.89 17.82 14.58
C THR A 378 2.04 18.10 15.55
N TRP A 379 3.12 17.34 15.41
CA TRP A 379 4.35 17.50 16.18
C TRP A 379 5.52 17.80 15.26
N VAL A 380 6.53 18.49 15.80
CA VAL A 380 7.78 18.79 15.13
C VAL A 380 8.98 18.39 15.99
N VAL A 381 10.10 18.11 15.33
CA VAL A 381 11.42 18.12 15.97
C VAL A 381 12.04 19.50 15.72
N ASP A 382 12.11 20.31 16.77
CA ASP A 382 12.63 21.68 16.75
C ASP A 382 14.02 21.72 17.39
N ALA A 383 15.05 21.64 16.56
CA ALA A 383 16.45 21.66 16.99
C ALA A 383 17.08 23.04 16.70
N SER A 384 18.33 23.24 17.12
CA SER A 384 19.03 24.54 17.04
C SER A 384 19.14 25.14 15.63
N ASN A 385 18.93 24.35 14.56
CA ASN A 385 18.94 24.78 13.17
C ASN A 385 17.54 24.89 12.54
N GLY A 386 16.47 24.80 13.34
CA GLY A 386 15.08 24.89 12.91
C GLY A 386 14.33 23.55 12.93
N ILE A 387 13.20 23.52 12.21
CA ILE A 387 12.34 22.34 12.12
C ILE A 387 13.00 21.30 11.23
N GLN A 388 13.36 20.15 11.81
CA GLN A 388 14.04 19.06 11.09
C GLN A 388 13.12 17.90 10.72
N ALA A 389 11.95 17.81 11.38
CA ALA A 389 10.94 16.83 11.07
C ALA A 389 9.56 17.31 11.53
N VAL A 390 8.52 16.78 10.88
CA VAL A 390 7.11 16.99 11.23
C VAL A 390 6.35 15.69 11.08
N LEU A 391 5.35 15.46 11.94
CA LEU A 391 4.39 14.38 11.80
C LEU A 391 3.01 14.88 12.23
N SER A 392 2.03 14.74 11.36
CA SER A 392 0.63 14.89 11.71
C SER A 392 -0.01 13.53 12.04
N SER A 393 -1.14 13.58 12.74
CA SER A 393 -2.00 12.43 13.00
C SER A 393 -3.45 12.87 12.95
N VAL A 394 -4.32 11.90 12.65
CA VAL A 394 -5.77 12.03 12.78
C VAL A 394 -6.29 10.93 13.71
N CYS A 395 -7.16 11.32 14.64
CA CYS A 395 -7.84 10.42 15.57
C CYS A 395 -9.34 10.74 15.54
N ASP A 396 -10.04 10.10 14.61
CA ASP A 396 -11.49 10.22 14.40
C ASP A 396 -12.07 8.81 14.16
N PRO A 397 -13.34 8.52 14.51
CA PRO A 397 -13.96 7.23 14.23
C PRO A 397 -13.91 6.82 12.75
N GLY A 398 -13.87 7.78 11.82
CA GLY A 398 -13.70 7.56 10.40
C GLY A 398 -12.26 7.36 9.94
N SER A 399 -11.26 7.77 10.73
CA SER A 399 -9.85 7.60 10.39
C SER A 399 -8.94 7.74 11.61
N THR A 400 -8.12 6.72 11.85
CA THR A 400 -7.06 6.72 12.87
C THR A 400 -5.73 6.41 12.20
N MET A 401 -4.92 7.45 11.95
CA MET A 401 -3.72 7.32 11.11
C MET A 401 -2.63 8.33 11.49
N LEU A 402 -1.37 7.93 11.27
CA LEU A 402 -0.22 8.82 11.29
C LEU A 402 0.09 9.28 9.86
N GLY A 403 0.23 10.58 9.67
CA GLY A 403 0.60 11.21 8.41
C GLY A 403 -0.10 12.55 8.16
N PRO A 404 0.45 13.38 7.25
CA PRO A 404 1.75 13.21 6.60
C PRO A 404 2.92 13.37 7.59
N GLY A 405 4.06 12.76 7.25
CA GLY A 405 5.28 12.82 8.03
C GLY A 405 6.50 13.10 7.14
N ILE A 406 7.36 14.03 7.55
CA ILE A 406 8.53 14.48 6.82
C ILE A 406 9.71 14.50 7.80
N MET A 407 10.86 13.97 7.38
CA MET A 407 12.05 13.87 8.23
C MET A 407 13.32 13.97 7.40
N GLU A 408 14.39 14.52 7.99
CA GLU A 408 15.74 14.42 7.42
C GLU A 408 16.41 13.08 7.76
N ASN A 409 16.06 12.47 8.89
CA ASN A 409 16.55 11.15 9.30
C ASN A 409 15.53 10.32 10.09
N GLU A 410 15.74 9.00 10.09
CA GLU A 410 14.84 8.00 10.68
C GLU A 410 14.61 8.18 12.18
N ASN A 411 15.62 8.61 12.95
CA ASN A 411 15.50 8.78 14.39
C ASN A 411 14.52 9.90 14.76
N GLN A 412 14.46 10.97 13.94
CA GLN A 412 13.50 12.05 14.14
C GLN A 412 12.05 11.57 13.99
N MET A 413 11.77 10.76 12.96
CA MET A 413 10.43 10.20 12.78
C MET A 413 10.08 9.18 13.85
N LEU A 414 11.03 8.36 14.30
CA LEU A 414 10.79 7.46 15.43
C LEU A 414 10.42 8.23 16.71
N ALA A 415 11.09 9.36 16.98
CA ALA A 415 10.74 10.23 18.12
C ALA A 415 9.31 10.81 17.99
N LEU A 416 8.94 11.23 16.77
CA LEU A 416 7.60 11.75 16.48
C LEU A 416 6.52 10.67 16.57
N ILE A 417 6.75 9.48 16.00
CA ILE A 417 5.82 8.34 16.08
C ILE A 417 5.60 7.93 17.54
N PHE A 418 6.67 7.86 18.34
CA PHE A 418 6.56 7.56 19.76
C PHE A 418 5.70 8.59 20.50
N THR A 419 5.95 9.88 20.26
CA THR A 419 5.19 10.98 20.87
C THR A 419 3.72 10.95 20.45
N ALA A 420 3.45 10.78 19.15
CA ALA A 420 2.11 10.70 18.61
C ALA A 420 1.32 9.55 19.22
N TYR A 421 1.95 8.38 19.32
CA TYR A 421 1.35 7.21 19.93
C TYR A 421 0.99 7.43 21.40
N LEU A 422 1.90 7.98 22.22
CA LEU A 422 1.61 8.28 23.62
C LEU A 422 0.37 9.18 23.73
N ALA A 423 0.33 10.26 22.94
CA ALA A 423 -0.79 11.19 22.91
C ALA A 423 -2.12 10.53 22.48
N MET A 424 -2.08 9.56 21.56
CA MET A 424 -3.26 8.81 21.14
C MET A 424 -3.73 7.84 22.23
N THR A 425 -2.83 7.20 22.99
CA THR A 425 -3.22 6.24 24.02
C THR A 425 -3.62 6.85 25.36
N THR A 426 -3.09 8.02 25.72
CA THR A 426 -3.44 8.68 26.98
C THR A 426 -4.80 9.39 26.93
N GLU A 427 -5.34 9.61 25.74
CA GLU A 427 -6.57 10.37 25.52
C GLU A 427 -7.72 9.55 24.92
N LEU A 428 -7.49 8.29 24.54
CA LEU A 428 -8.60 7.40 24.24
C LEU A 428 -9.32 7.07 25.55
N PRO A 429 -10.66 7.24 25.65
CA PRO A 429 -11.38 6.61 26.73
C PRO A 429 -11.08 5.12 26.67
N VAL A 430 -10.54 4.58 27.76
CA VAL A 430 -10.42 3.14 27.95
C VAL A 430 -11.84 2.57 27.76
N PRO A 431 -12.06 1.59 26.86
CA PRO A 431 -13.39 1.04 26.64
C PRO A 431 -13.99 0.42 27.91
#